data_AF-A0A963QYQ6-F1
#
_entry.id   AF-A0A963QYQ6-F1
#
_cell.length_a   1.000
_cell.length_b   1.000
_cell.length_c   1.000
_cell.angle_alpha   90.00
_cell.angle_beta   90.00
_cell.angle_gamma   90.00
#
_symmetry.space_group_name_H-M   'P 1'
#
loop_
_entity.id
_entity.type
_entity.pdbx_description
1 polymer ?
#
loop_
_entity_poly.entity_id
_entity_poly.type
_entity_poly.pdbx_seq_one_letter_code
_entity_poly.pdbx_strand_id
1 'polypeptide(L)'
;LEPGTVFARLDGTEGQSMTIESPCACIVDGWSAPAGGFVQQGEPIARLVSADSPLLVRAKVAFEDALEMSQGDRATVVIPGRPESVEGQVQSIDFKADGDSASADRRFATVVVRPDQPFDFGDLGSLVRVTFP
;
A
#
# COMPACT_ATOMS: atom_id res chain seq x y z
N LEU A 1 7.18 15.34 -3.68
CA LEU A 1 8.59 15.33 -4.13
C LEU A 1 8.55 15.11 -5.63
N GLU A 2 9.15 15.99 -6.42
CA GLU A 2 9.23 15.79 -7.88
C GLU A 2 10.38 14.82 -8.22
N PRO A 3 10.34 14.15 -9.39
CA PRO A 3 11.47 13.36 -9.87
C PRO A 3 12.79 14.16 -9.84
N GLY A 4 13.86 13.57 -9.32
CA GLY A 4 15.16 14.23 -9.16
C GLY A 4 15.28 15.14 -7.93
N THR A 5 14.20 15.33 -7.16
CA THR A 5 14.28 16.09 -5.90
C THR A 5 15.09 15.30 -4.88
N VAL A 6 16.18 15.89 -4.37
CA VAL A 6 16.96 15.33 -3.26
C VAL A 6 16.11 15.35 -1.99
N PHE A 7 15.89 14.19 -1.37
CA PHE A 7 15.11 14.08 -0.13
C PHE A 7 15.89 13.46 1.03
N ALA A 8 17.04 12.84 0.76
CA ALA A 8 17.95 12.34 1.79
C ALA A 8 19.40 12.49 1.35
N ARG A 9 20.31 12.49 2.34
CA ARG A 9 21.76 12.47 2.15
C ARG A 9 22.33 11.38 3.05
N LEU A 10 23.26 10.59 2.51
CA LEU A 10 24.03 9.61 3.26
C LEU A 10 25.50 10.03 3.23
N ASP A 11 26.13 10.03 4.41
CA ASP A 11 27.56 10.25 4.53
C ASP A 11 28.26 8.89 4.76
N GLY A 12 29.21 8.58 3.90
CA GLY A 12 30.03 7.38 3.94
C GLY A 12 31.22 7.52 4.88
N THR A 13 31.84 6.39 5.21
CA THR A 13 32.95 6.28 6.17
C THR A 13 34.23 7.00 5.73
N GLU A 14 34.40 7.24 4.43
CA GLU A 14 35.58 7.92 3.85
C GLU A 14 35.32 9.39 3.50
N GLY A 15 34.31 10.02 4.12
CA GLY A 15 33.95 11.42 3.84
C GLY A 15 33.26 11.62 2.49
N GLN A 16 32.94 10.54 1.78
CA GLN A 16 32.11 10.56 0.59
C GLN A 16 30.66 10.83 1.01
N SER A 17 29.93 11.68 0.28
CA SER A 17 28.51 11.90 0.53
C SER A 17 27.71 11.60 -0.72
N MET A 18 26.61 10.88 -0.57
CA MET A 18 25.67 10.59 -1.65
C MET A 18 24.31 11.20 -1.35
N THR A 19 23.68 11.76 -2.37
CA THR A 19 22.30 12.25 -2.30
C THR A 19 21.37 11.18 -2.85
N ILE A 20 20.22 11.03 -2.20
CA ILE A 20 19.15 10.16 -2.67
C ILE A 20 18.05 11.06 -3.24
N GLU A 21 17.77 10.83 -4.52
CA GLU A 21 16.78 11.58 -5.29
C GLU A 21 15.48 10.79 -5.39
N SER A 22 14.36 11.52 -5.43
CA SER A 22 13.05 10.91 -5.65
C SER A 22 12.95 10.36 -7.08
N PRO A 23 12.54 9.10 -7.28
CA PRO A 23 12.39 8.51 -8.61
C PRO A 23 11.06 8.89 -9.29
N CYS A 24 10.11 9.44 -8.54
CA CYS A 24 8.78 9.79 -9.03
C CYS A 24 8.28 11.10 -8.42
N ALA A 25 7.13 11.56 -8.91
CA ALA A 25 6.27 12.47 -8.16
C ALA A 25 5.72 11.71 -6.95
N CYS A 26 6.46 11.71 -5.84
CA CYS A 26 6.19 10.86 -4.69
C CYS A 26 5.91 11.66 -3.41
N ILE A 27 5.21 11.03 -2.46
CA ILE A 27 5.11 11.45 -1.06
C ILE A 27 5.90 10.47 -0.20
N VAL A 28 6.53 10.95 0.87
CA VAL A 28 7.21 10.10 1.87
C VAL A 28 6.14 9.51 2.79
N ASP A 29 5.91 8.20 2.70
CA ASP A 29 4.99 7.45 3.56
C ASP A 29 5.59 7.24 4.96
N GLY A 30 6.88 6.94 5.02
CA GLY A 30 7.57 6.75 6.29
C GLY A 30 9.07 6.56 6.15
N TRP A 31 9.79 6.82 7.23
CA TRP A 31 11.23 6.58 7.33
C TRP A 31 11.49 5.20 7.94
N SER A 32 12.29 4.40 7.25
CA SER A 32 12.75 3.11 7.75
C SER A 32 14.02 3.26 8.60
N ALA A 33 14.85 4.25 8.29
CA ALA A 33 16.02 4.63 9.07
C ALA A 33 15.85 6.03 9.67
N PRO A 34 16.16 6.22 10.97
CA PRO A 34 16.12 7.55 11.58
C PRO A 34 17.29 8.41 11.08
N ALA A 35 17.13 9.73 11.17
CA ALA A 35 18.21 10.67 10.88
C ALA A 35 19.43 10.41 11.78
N GLY A 36 20.62 10.35 11.17
CA GLY A 36 21.87 10.00 11.86
C GLY A 36 22.07 8.50 12.12
N GLY A 37 21.11 7.66 11.72
CA GLY A 37 21.27 6.21 11.72
C GLY A 37 22.25 5.73 10.64
N PHE A 38 22.81 4.54 10.86
CA PHE A 38 23.64 3.85 9.88
C PHE A 38 22.77 2.90 9.06
N VAL A 39 23.04 2.82 7.76
CA VAL A 39 22.35 1.92 6.82
C VAL A 39 23.38 1.28 5.89
N GLN A 40 23.11 0.06 5.45
CA GLN A 40 23.93 -0.65 4.47
C GLN A 40 23.35 -0.56 3.06
N GLN A 41 24.17 -0.88 2.06
CA GLN A 41 23.70 -0.95 0.68
C GLN A 41 22.60 -2.03 0.56
N GLY A 42 21.48 -1.65 -0.05
CA GLY A 42 20.32 -2.51 -0.20
C GLY A 42 19.33 -2.44 0.96
N GLU A 43 19.67 -1.78 2.07
CA GLU A 43 18.72 -1.54 3.15
C GLU A 43 17.77 -0.37 2.82
N PRO A 44 16.47 -0.49 3.12
CA PRO A 44 15.51 0.57 2.87
C PRO A 44 15.71 1.73 3.86
N ILE A 45 15.73 2.97 3.34
CA ILE A 45 15.87 4.19 4.16
C ILE A 45 14.53 4.90 4.39
N ALA A 46 13.63 4.83 3.40
CA ALA A 46 12.32 5.43 3.43
C ALA A 46 11.41 4.72 2.43
N ARG A 47 10.09 4.79 2.65
CA ARG A 47 9.08 4.38 1.69
C ARG A 47 8.53 5.61 0.98
N LEU A 48 8.60 5.58 -0.34
CA LEU A 48 7.99 6.56 -1.21
C LEU A 48 6.77 5.95 -1.90
N VAL A 49 5.72 6.73 -2.06
CA VAL A 49 4.49 6.33 -2.74
C VAL A 49 4.11 7.39 -3.77
N SER A 50 3.65 6.95 -4.93
CA SER A 50 3.30 7.83 -6.04
C SER A 50 2.13 8.73 -5.64
N ALA A 51 2.29 10.04 -5.84
CA ALA A 51 1.24 11.03 -5.61
C ALA A 51 0.12 10.97 -6.67
N ASP A 52 0.46 10.45 -7.86
CA ASP A 52 -0.46 10.42 -9.01
C ASP A 52 -1.32 9.14 -9.06
N SER A 53 -1.03 8.17 -8.19
CA SER A 53 -1.75 6.90 -8.16
C SER A 53 -2.87 6.95 -7.11
N PRO A 54 -4.13 6.66 -7.47
CA PRO A 54 -5.21 6.62 -6.49
C PRO A 54 -4.95 5.52 -5.46
N LEU A 55 -5.27 5.79 -4.20
CA LEU A 55 -5.21 4.78 -3.16
C LEU A 55 -6.22 3.65 -3.44
N LEU A 56 -5.75 2.42 -3.27
CA LEU A 56 -6.53 1.21 -3.47
C LEU A 56 -6.69 0.47 -2.14
N VAL A 57 -7.77 -0.27 -2.02
CA VAL A 57 -8.06 -1.10 -0.86
C VAL A 57 -7.68 -2.53 -1.16
N ARG A 58 -6.95 -3.17 -0.24
CA ARG A 58 -6.65 -4.61 -0.29
C ARG A 58 -7.43 -5.31 0.82
N ALA A 59 -8.30 -6.24 0.42
CA ALA A 59 -9.10 -7.06 1.33
C ALA A 59 -8.70 -8.54 1.18
N LYS A 60 -8.56 -9.23 2.32
CA LYS A 60 -8.44 -10.70 2.33
C LYS A 60 -9.84 -11.28 2.45
N VAL A 61 -10.25 -12.04 1.44
CA VAL A 61 -11.59 -12.65 1.34
C VAL A 61 -11.43 -14.16 1.36
N ALA A 62 -12.39 -14.90 1.92
CA ALA A 62 -12.36 -16.35 1.89
C ALA A 62 -12.31 -16.83 0.44
N PHE A 63 -11.55 -17.89 0.17
CA PHE A 63 -11.37 -18.38 -1.19
C PHE A 63 -12.70 -18.76 -1.87
N GLU A 64 -13.64 -19.34 -1.11
CA GLU A 64 -14.96 -19.75 -1.63
C GLU A 64 -15.78 -18.52 -2.07
N ASP A 65 -15.91 -17.52 -1.22
CA ASP A 65 -16.60 -16.25 -1.56
C ASP A 65 -15.93 -15.57 -2.77
N ALA A 66 -14.60 -15.57 -2.84
CA ALA A 66 -13.86 -14.93 -3.93
C ALA A 66 -14.06 -15.59 -5.29
N LEU A 67 -14.48 -16.86 -5.36
CA LEU A 67 -14.80 -17.54 -6.62
C LEU A 67 -16.10 -17.03 -7.25
N GLU A 68 -17.01 -16.50 -6.43
CA GLU A 68 -18.29 -15.96 -6.89
C GLU A 68 -18.17 -14.49 -7.31
N MET A 69 -17.04 -13.85 -7.00
CA MET A 69 -16.77 -12.46 -7.31
C MET A 69 -16.21 -12.26 -8.71
N SER A 70 -16.43 -11.08 -9.26
CA SER A 70 -15.97 -10.64 -10.57
C SER A 70 -15.38 -9.24 -10.53
N GLN A 71 -14.53 -8.93 -11.51
CA GLN A 71 -14.07 -7.56 -11.73
C GLN A 71 -15.27 -6.66 -12.05
N GLY A 72 -15.35 -5.51 -11.39
CA GLY A 72 -16.46 -4.56 -11.50
C GLY A 72 -17.53 -4.72 -10.43
N ASP A 73 -17.50 -5.78 -9.62
CA ASP A 73 -18.46 -5.96 -8.52
C ASP A 73 -18.38 -4.82 -7.53
N ARG A 74 -19.54 -4.44 -6.99
CA ARG A 74 -19.66 -3.35 -6.01
C ARG A 74 -19.04 -3.76 -4.68
N ALA A 75 -18.43 -2.80 -4.00
CA ALA A 75 -17.92 -2.96 -2.65
C ALA A 75 -18.16 -1.68 -1.86
N THR A 76 -18.51 -1.82 -0.59
CA THR A 76 -18.60 -0.70 0.36
C THR A 76 -17.43 -0.78 1.33
N VAL A 77 -16.66 0.29 1.41
CA VAL A 77 -15.48 0.41 2.27
C VAL A 77 -15.80 1.31 3.46
N VAL A 78 -15.47 0.86 4.66
CA VAL A 78 -15.63 1.62 5.90
C VAL A 78 -14.27 1.74 6.59
N ILE A 79 -13.85 2.97 6.85
CA ILE A 79 -12.65 3.28 7.64
C ILE A 79 -13.08 3.50 9.10
N PRO A 80 -12.59 2.72 10.08
CA PRO A 80 -12.91 2.93 11.48
C PRO A 80 -12.57 4.36 11.94
N GLY A 81 -13.50 5.00 12.63
CA GLY A 81 -13.37 6.41 13.06
C GLY A 81 -13.91 7.43 12.07
N ARG A 82 -14.24 7.02 10.83
CA ARG A 82 -14.96 7.85 9.85
C ARG A 82 -16.43 7.43 9.79
N PRO A 83 -17.40 8.37 9.84
CA PRO A 83 -18.82 8.04 9.80
C PRO A 83 -19.30 7.67 8.39
N GLU A 84 -18.59 8.15 7.36
CA GLU A 84 -18.95 7.94 5.97
C GLU A 84 -18.35 6.64 5.43
N SER A 85 -19.18 5.88 4.72
CA SER A 85 -18.72 4.75 3.91
C SER A 85 -18.39 5.24 2.50
N VAL A 86 -17.41 4.59 1.87
CA VAL A 86 -16.95 4.89 0.52
C VAL A 86 -17.31 3.72 -0.38
N GLU A 87 -18.07 4.01 -1.44
CA GLU A 87 -18.38 3.03 -2.48
C GLU A 87 -17.16 2.77 -3.36
N GLY A 88 -17.06 1.57 -3.92
CA GLY A 88 -16.01 1.18 -4.82
C GLY A 88 -16.36 -0.06 -5.64
N GLN A 89 -15.39 -0.48 -6.45
CA GLN A 89 -15.53 -1.61 -7.36
C GLN A 89 -14.31 -2.52 -7.28
N VAL A 90 -14.53 -3.81 -7.40
CA VAL A 90 -13.46 -4.81 -7.50
C VAL A 90 -12.64 -4.53 -8.76
N GLN A 91 -11.38 -4.17 -8.57
CA GLN A 91 -10.43 -3.94 -9.66
C GLN A 91 -9.76 -5.24 -10.08
N SER A 92 -9.38 -6.11 -9.14
CA SER A 92 -8.74 -7.38 -9.44
C SER A 92 -8.85 -8.35 -8.27
N ILE A 93 -8.82 -9.65 -8.58
CA ILE A 93 -8.84 -10.73 -7.60
C ILE A 93 -7.58 -11.58 -7.85
N ASP A 94 -6.74 -11.72 -6.83
CA ASP A 94 -5.56 -12.58 -6.84
C ASP A 94 -5.79 -13.81 -5.95
N PHE A 95 -5.79 -14.98 -6.57
CA PHE A 95 -6.00 -16.28 -5.92
C PHE A 95 -4.71 -16.96 -5.48
N LYS A 96 -3.55 -16.32 -5.63
CA LYS A 96 -2.29 -16.88 -5.13
C LYS A 96 -2.38 -17.02 -3.61
N ALA A 97 -2.29 -18.25 -3.14
CA ALA A 97 -2.11 -18.53 -1.73
C ALA A 97 -0.80 -17.87 -1.28
N ASP A 98 -0.85 -17.02 -0.26
CA ASP A 98 0.34 -16.52 0.42
C ASP A 98 1.19 -17.75 0.80
N GLY A 99 2.34 -17.92 0.16
CA GLY A 99 3.19 -19.11 0.19
C GLY A 99 3.96 -19.33 1.49
N ASP A 100 3.41 -18.90 2.61
CA ASP A 100 4.05 -19.01 3.92
C ASP A 100 3.00 -19.10 5.03
N SER A 101 2.35 -20.26 5.18
CA SER A 101 1.82 -20.73 6.47
C SER A 101 1.23 -22.13 6.39
N ALA A 102 1.74 -22.97 7.28
CA ALA A 102 1.24 -24.29 7.66
C ALA A 102 -0.13 -24.19 8.38
N SER A 103 -1.17 -23.77 7.66
CA SER A 103 -2.56 -23.81 8.12
C SER A 103 -3.45 -24.12 6.94
N ALA A 104 -3.67 -25.41 6.71
CA ALA A 104 -4.39 -25.96 5.56
C ALA A 104 -5.89 -25.60 5.51
N ASP A 105 -6.44 -24.90 6.51
CA ASP A 105 -7.89 -24.84 6.70
C ASP A 105 -8.57 -23.56 6.23
N ARG A 106 -7.86 -22.47 5.90
CA ARG A 106 -8.49 -21.25 5.35
C ARG A 106 -7.62 -20.59 4.29
N ARG A 107 -7.89 -20.93 3.03
CA ARG A 107 -7.33 -20.23 1.88
C ARG A 107 -8.05 -18.89 1.75
N PHE A 108 -7.27 -17.82 1.58
CA PHE A 108 -7.77 -16.48 1.31
C PHE A 108 -7.32 -16.04 -0.08
N ALA A 109 -8.17 -15.30 -0.77
CA ALA A 109 -7.82 -14.55 -1.96
C ALA A 109 -7.61 -13.07 -1.59
N THR A 110 -6.74 -12.39 -2.33
CA THR A 110 -6.55 -10.93 -2.20
C THR A 110 -7.44 -10.23 -3.22
N VAL A 111 -8.43 -9.49 -2.75
CA VAL A 111 -9.29 -8.64 -3.58
C VAL A 111 -8.81 -7.20 -3.48
N VAL A 112 -8.56 -6.59 -4.64
CA VAL A 112 -8.21 -5.17 -4.76
C VAL A 112 -9.46 -4.40 -5.15
N VAL A 113 -9.85 -3.42 -4.35
CA VAL A 113 -11.00 -2.54 -4.59
C VAL A 113 -10.50 -1.15 -4.94
N ARG A 114 -10.99 -0.62 -6.05
CA ARG A 114 -10.83 0.78 -6.44
C ARG A 114 -12.02 1.56 -5.87
N PRO A 115 -11.80 2.58 -5.03
CA PRO A 115 -12.89 3.41 -4.54
C PRO A 115 -13.42 4.30 -5.68
N ASP A 116 -14.73 4.54 -5.70
CA ASP A 116 -15.39 5.42 -6.68
C ASP A 116 -15.02 6.90 -6.41
N GLN A 117 -14.69 7.23 -5.15
CA GLN A 117 -14.15 8.51 -4.73
C GLN A 117 -12.72 8.33 -4.20
N PRO A 118 -11.76 9.20 -4.58
CA PRO A 118 -10.39 9.05 -4.11
C PRO A 118 -10.31 9.23 -2.58
N PHE A 119 -9.53 8.37 -1.92
CA PHE A 119 -9.16 8.57 -0.52
C PHE A 119 -8.12 9.67 -0.37
N ASP A 120 -8.08 10.26 0.82
CA ASP A 120 -7.02 11.18 1.18
C ASP A 120 -5.73 10.41 1.48
N PHE A 121 -4.58 11.03 1.24
CA PHE A 121 -3.30 10.35 1.48
C PHE A 121 -3.10 9.92 2.94
N GLY A 122 -3.70 10.65 3.88
CA GLY A 122 -3.70 10.27 5.30
C GLY A 122 -4.42 8.96 5.61
N ASP A 123 -5.22 8.44 4.67
CA ASP A 123 -5.87 7.14 4.80
C ASP A 123 -4.94 5.97 4.41
N LEU A 124 -3.75 6.26 3.88
CA LEU A 124 -2.78 5.22 3.53
C LEU A 124 -2.38 4.40 4.76
N GLY A 125 -2.50 3.08 4.64
CA GLY A 125 -2.19 2.15 5.74
C GLY A 125 -3.31 2.01 6.78
N SER A 126 -4.41 2.75 6.65
CA SER A 126 -5.59 2.58 7.51
C SER A 126 -6.17 1.17 7.40
N LEU A 127 -6.59 0.63 8.55
CA LEU A 127 -7.42 -0.57 8.57
C LEU A 127 -8.80 -0.24 8.02
N VAL A 128 -9.36 -1.15 7.23
CA VAL A 128 -10.69 -0.96 6.64
C VAL A 128 -11.52 -2.21 6.78
N ARG A 129 -12.84 -2.04 6.84
CA ARG A 129 -13.82 -3.10 6.64
C ARG A 129 -14.39 -2.96 5.25
N VAL A 130 -14.38 -4.05 4.48
CA VAL A 130 -14.98 -4.09 3.15
C VAL A 130 -16.16 -5.05 3.20
N THR A 131 -17.29 -4.61 2.65
CA THR A 131 -18.48 -5.42 2.47
C THR A 131 -18.72 -5.60 0.97
N PHE A 132 -18.92 -6.84 0.56
CA PHE A 132 -19.32 -7.21 -0.79
C PHE A 132 -20.80 -7.66 -0.75
N PRO A 133 -21.63 -7.31 -1.75
CA PRO A 133 -23.05 -7.65 -1.80
C PRO A 133 -23.32 -9.14 -2.05
#